data_AF-M2T8L7-F1
#
_entry.id   AF-M2T8L7-F1
#
_cell.length_a   1.000
_cell.length_b   1.000
_cell.length_c   1.000
_cell.angle_alpha   90.00
_cell.angle_beta   90.00
_cell.angle_gamma   90.00
#
_symmetry.space_group_name_H-M   'P 1'
#
loop_
_entity.id
_entity.type
_entity.pdbx_description
1 polymer ?
#
loop_
_entity_poly.entity_id
_entity_poly.type
_entity_poly.pdbx_seq_one_letter_code
_entity_poly.pdbx_strand_id
1 'polypeptide(L)'
;MYPFCKDPRRLELINVLMIMLWVFDGNTAGKEMHHATLNTEYWLKPPKECGNLGEYLAYRHRNVGALFVWSCVKFSLDLKVDISDPRIAEWLEWASMHLGMTNDLYSWAKEAKDQSEEQGPANAIFHLKQLLSLDERQAVEMLYCMILQKEALMYEQLLSWENECSFDDDMCAFLRGVWGALAGHVLYSATCARYAGEQGKVVPE
;
A
#
# COMPACT_ATOMS: atom_id res chain seq x y z
N MET A 1 -10.66 1.87 3.20
CA MET A 1 -9.73 2.69 2.38
C MET A 1 -10.42 3.87 1.67
N TYR A 2 -11.73 3.87 1.38
CA TYR A 2 -12.36 5.00 0.65
C TYR A 2 -13.46 5.71 1.47
N PRO A 3 -13.11 6.31 2.63
CA PRO A 3 -14.09 6.80 3.60
C PRO A 3 -14.88 8.04 3.12
N PHE A 4 -14.35 8.76 2.13
CA PHE A 4 -14.94 10.01 1.64
C PHE A 4 -15.69 9.84 0.30
N CYS A 5 -16.01 8.61 -0.10
CA CYS A 5 -16.70 8.35 -1.37
C CYS A 5 -18.05 9.10 -1.42
N LYS A 6 -18.30 9.85 -2.50
CA LYS A 6 -19.49 10.69 -2.65
C LYS A 6 -20.73 9.94 -3.15
N ASP A 7 -20.55 8.82 -3.86
CA ASP A 7 -21.64 8.02 -4.43
C ASP A 7 -21.44 6.53 -4.07
N PRO A 8 -22.39 5.89 -3.37
CA PRO A 8 -22.33 4.46 -3.05
C PRO A 8 -22.09 3.56 -4.26
N ARG A 9 -22.60 3.90 -5.44
CA ARG A 9 -22.39 3.11 -6.67
C ARG A 9 -20.93 3.13 -7.12
N ARG A 10 -20.21 4.22 -6.89
CA ARG A 10 -18.77 4.28 -7.16
C ARG A 10 -18.01 3.36 -6.22
N LEU A 11 -18.45 3.27 -4.96
CA LEU A 11 -17.87 2.34 -4.00
C LEU A 11 -18.13 0.88 -4.39
N GLU A 12 -19.33 0.55 -4.89
CA GLU A 12 -19.64 -0.78 -5.42
C GLU A 12 -18.71 -1.17 -6.59
N LEU A 13 -18.47 -0.25 -7.53
CA LEU A 13 -17.56 -0.47 -8.65
C LEU A 13 -16.11 -0.67 -8.17
N ILE A 14 -15.64 0.16 -7.23
CA ILE A 14 -14.32 0.00 -6.61
C ILE A 14 -14.21 -1.37 -5.94
N ASN A 15 -15.24 -1.81 -5.22
CA ASN A 15 -15.26 -3.12 -4.56
C ASN A 15 -15.16 -4.26 -5.58
N VAL A 16 -15.89 -4.19 -6.69
CA VAL A 16 -15.79 -5.21 -7.76
C VAL A 16 -14.37 -5.27 -8.33
N LEU A 17 -13.76 -4.12 -8.61
CA LEU A 17 -12.39 -4.06 -9.12
C LEU A 17 -11.36 -4.59 -8.11
N MET A 18 -11.53 -4.28 -6.82
CA MET A 18 -10.68 -4.82 -5.75
C MET A 18 -10.81 -6.34 -5.60
N ILE A 19 -12.05 -6.86 -5.68
CA ILE A 19 -12.30 -8.31 -5.65
C ILE A 19 -11.62 -8.96 -6.85
N MET A 20 -11.73 -8.39 -8.05
CA MET A 20 -11.03 -8.92 -9.23
C MET A 20 -9.51 -8.96 -9.01
N LEU A 21 -8.92 -7.87 -8.51
CA LEU A 21 -7.48 -7.81 -8.22
C LEU A 21 -7.05 -8.92 -7.24
N TRP A 22 -7.84 -9.18 -6.19
CA TRP A 22 -7.55 -10.22 -5.20
C TRP A 22 -7.87 -11.64 -5.67
N VAL A 23 -8.90 -11.85 -6.49
CA VAL A 23 -9.23 -13.16 -7.08
C VAL A 23 -8.15 -13.59 -8.07
N PHE A 24 -7.56 -12.61 -8.77
CA PHE A 24 -6.45 -12.86 -9.67
C PHE A 24 -5.11 -13.05 -8.94
N ASP A 25 -5.04 -12.65 -7.65
CA ASP A 25 -3.88 -12.86 -6.81
C ASP A 25 -3.74 -14.34 -6.45
N GLY A 26 -2.56 -14.91 -6.67
CA GLY A 26 -2.25 -16.30 -6.28
C GLY A 26 -2.49 -17.41 -7.32
N ASN A 27 -2.98 -17.15 -8.54
CA ASN A 27 -2.99 -18.17 -9.60
C ASN A 27 -2.56 -17.63 -10.99
N THR A 28 -1.97 -18.48 -11.82
CA THR A 28 -1.37 -18.08 -13.10
C THR A 28 -2.39 -17.57 -14.11
N ALA A 29 -3.60 -18.15 -14.14
CA ALA A 29 -4.66 -17.77 -15.07
C ALA A 29 -5.24 -16.36 -14.78
N GLY A 30 -5.40 -16.02 -13.50
CA GLY A 30 -5.83 -14.71 -13.04
C GLY A 30 -4.79 -13.64 -13.35
N LYS A 31 -3.50 -13.96 -13.15
CA LYS A 31 -2.39 -13.08 -13.54
C LYS A 31 -2.39 -12.79 -15.05
N GLU A 32 -2.55 -13.82 -15.88
CA GLU A 32 -2.61 -13.68 -17.34
C GLU A 32 -3.81 -12.84 -17.78
N MET A 33 -5.00 -13.08 -17.24
CA MET A 33 -6.20 -12.29 -17.53
C MET A 33 -6.01 -10.82 -17.14
N HIS A 34 -5.47 -10.54 -15.96
CA HIS A 34 -5.24 -9.16 -15.51
C HIS A 34 -4.16 -8.46 -16.32
N HIS A 35 -3.06 -9.15 -16.66
CA HIS A 35 -2.02 -8.60 -17.55
C HIS A 35 -2.59 -8.22 -18.91
N ALA A 36 -3.41 -9.10 -19.50
CA ALA A 36 -4.07 -8.84 -20.77
C ALA A 36 -5.04 -7.65 -20.70
N THR A 37 -5.56 -7.33 -19.51
CA THR A 37 -6.58 -6.29 -19.32
C THR A 37 -5.99 -4.94 -18.93
N LEU A 38 -4.94 -4.88 -18.10
CA LEU A 38 -4.51 -3.65 -17.42
C LEU A 38 -2.99 -3.36 -17.46
N ASN A 39 -2.16 -4.23 -18.05
CA ASN A 39 -0.69 -4.06 -18.16
C ASN A 39 -0.02 -3.55 -16.86
N THR A 40 -0.19 -4.27 -15.74
CA THR A 40 0.14 -3.74 -14.41
C THR A 40 1.47 -4.25 -13.86
N GLU A 41 2.28 -3.34 -13.30
CA GLU A 41 3.49 -3.66 -12.53
C GLU A 41 3.20 -4.40 -11.21
N TYR A 42 1.93 -4.52 -10.82
CA TYR A 42 1.46 -5.31 -9.68
C TYR A 42 1.95 -6.77 -9.69
N TRP A 43 2.20 -7.34 -10.87
CA TRP A 43 2.61 -8.75 -11.00
C TRP A 43 4.12 -8.96 -11.09
N LEU A 44 4.93 -7.91 -10.88
CA LEU A 44 6.37 -8.06 -10.79
C LEU A 44 6.71 -9.13 -9.74
N LYS A 45 7.54 -10.08 -10.13
CA LYS A 45 8.07 -11.07 -9.20
C LYS A 45 9.03 -10.37 -8.24
N PRO A 46 9.01 -10.73 -6.94
CA PRO A 46 10.01 -10.21 -6.02
C PRO A 46 11.41 -10.58 -6.51
N PRO A 47 12.39 -9.68 -6.36
CA PRO A 47 13.78 -10.03 -6.57
C PRO A 47 14.18 -11.19 -5.66
N LYS A 48 14.86 -12.21 -6.21
CA LYS A 48 15.32 -13.39 -5.45
C LYS A 48 16.33 -12.99 -4.36
N GLU A 49 17.17 -12.02 -4.67
CA GLU A 49 18.14 -11.40 -3.79
C GLU A 49 18.06 -9.88 -4.00
N CYS A 50 18.14 -9.13 -2.91
CA CYS A 50 18.30 -7.67 -2.94
C CYS A 50 19.67 -7.37 -2.35
N GLY A 51 20.48 -6.55 -3.03
CA GLY A 51 21.75 -6.06 -2.49
C GLY A 51 21.58 -5.03 -1.38
N ASN A 52 20.41 -4.39 -1.30
CA ASN A 52 20.04 -3.43 -0.26
C ASN A 52 18.52 -3.27 -0.15
N LEU A 53 18.08 -2.60 0.92
CA LEU A 53 16.64 -2.36 1.17
C LEU A 53 16.00 -1.43 0.14
N GLY A 54 16.77 -0.50 -0.44
CA GLY A 54 16.29 0.41 -1.48
C GLY A 54 15.82 -0.33 -2.73
N GLU A 55 16.53 -1.38 -3.14
CA GLU A 55 16.12 -2.24 -4.26
C GLU A 55 14.77 -2.93 -3.98
N TYR A 56 14.60 -3.46 -2.77
CA TYR A 56 13.32 -4.05 -2.37
C TYR A 56 12.20 -3.01 -2.37
N LEU A 57 12.42 -1.82 -1.80
CA LEU A 57 11.42 -0.76 -1.75
C LEU A 57 11.07 -0.22 -3.14
N ALA A 58 12.03 -0.15 -4.05
CA ALA A 58 11.79 0.23 -5.45
C ALA A 58 10.92 -0.81 -6.18
N TYR A 59 11.19 -2.11 -5.95
CA TYR A 59 10.29 -3.18 -6.38
C TYR A 59 8.90 -3.00 -5.77
N ARG A 60 8.84 -2.79 -4.46
CA ARG A 60 7.60 -2.75 -3.70
C ARG A 60 6.70 -1.59 -4.10
N HIS A 61 7.29 -0.42 -4.38
CA HIS A 61 6.58 0.75 -4.91
C HIS A 61 5.80 0.43 -6.20
N ARG A 62 6.40 -0.37 -7.09
CA ARG A 62 5.79 -0.78 -8.37
C ARG A 62 4.75 -1.89 -8.19
N ASN A 63 5.05 -2.83 -7.29
CA ASN A 63 4.22 -4.00 -7.02
C ASN A 63 2.97 -3.70 -6.15
N VAL A 64 3.02 -2.73 -5.24
CA VAL A 64 1.93 -2.51 -4.26
C VAL A 64 0.60 -2.05 -4.88
N GLY A 65 0.61 -1.61 -6.14
CA GLY A 65 -0.61 -1.14 -6.82
C GLY A 65 -1.06 0.25 -6.36
N ALA A 66 -0.14 1.08 -5.87
CA ALA A 66 -0.46 2.41 -5.35
C ALA A 66 -1.18 3.29 -6.37
N LEU A 67 -0.76 3.27 -7.66
CA LEU A 67 -1.43 4.02 -8.73
C LEU A 67 -2.91 3.66 -8.87
N PHE A 68 -3.25 2.37 -8.72
CA PHE A 68 -4.63 1.92 -8.72
C PHE A 68 -5.40 2.45 -7.51
N VAL A 69 -4.78 2.41 -6.31
CA VAL A 69 -5.38 2.97 -5.09
C VAL A 69 -5.65 4.47 -5.23
N TRP A 70 -4.70 5.25 -5.73
CA TRP A 70 -4.84 6.69 -5.96
C TRP A 70 -5.90 7.01 -7.02
N SER A 71 -5.96 6.21 -8.08
CA SER A 71 -7.01 6.32 -9.10
C SER A 71 -8.39 6.05 -8.50
N CYS A 72 -8.52 5.07 -7.59
CA CYS A 72 -9.75 4.81 -6.86
C CYS A 72 -10.13 5.97 -5.92
N VAL A 73 -9.15 6.61 -5.24
CA VAL A 73 -9.40 7.81 -4.43
C VAL A 73 -10.00 8.92 -5.30
N LYS A 74 -9.31 9.27 -6.40
CA LYS A 74 -9.78 10.27 -7.38
C LYS A 74 -11.18 9.94 -7.90
N PHE A 75 -11.42 8.70 -8.31
CA PHE A 75 -12.71 8.24 -8.82
C PHE A 75 -13.81 8.32 -7.77
N SER A 76 -13.53 7.91 -6.53
CA SER A 76 -14.50 7.87 -5.42
C SER A 76 -15.03 9.26 -5.04
N LEU A 77 -14.20 10.28 -5.23
CA LEU A 77 -14.46 11.67 -4.88
C LEU A 77 -14.90 12.51 -6.10
N ASP A 78 -14.93 11.92 -7.29
CA ASP A 78 -15.24 12.57 -8.57
C ASP A 78 -14.34 13.79 -8.87
N LEU A 79 -13.04 13.64 -8.64
CA LEU A 79 -12.07 14.74 -8.73
C LEU A 79 -11.44 14.82 -10.13
N LYS A 80 -11.10 16.05 -10.54
CA LYS A 80 -10.43 16.34 -11.82
C LYS A 80 -8.92 16.56 -11.67
N VAL A 81 -8.34 16.06 -10.60
CA VAL A 81 -6.90 16.19 -10.30
C VAL A 81 -6.02 15.44 -11.30
N ASP A 82 -4.87 16.02 -11.64
CA ASP A 82 -3.79 15.29 -12.29
C ASP A 82 -2.93 14.60 -11.23
N ILE A 83 -2.99 13.27 -11.16
CA ILE A 83 -2.20 12.49 -10.19
C ILE A 83 -0.74 12.34 -10.61
N SER A 84 -0.38 12.80 -11.82
CA SER A 84 0.99 12.89 -12.31
C SER A 84 1.59 14.28 -12.11
N ASP A 85 0.91 15.17 -11.38
CA ASP A 85 1.42 16.51 -11.06
C ASP A 85 2.77 16.40 -10.32
N PRO A 86 3.86 16.97 -10.86
CA PRO A 86 5.18 16.86 -10.27
C PRO A 86 5.27 17.48 -8.87
N ARG A 87 4.35 18.41 -8.52
CA ARG A 87 4.31 19.05 -7.20
C ARG A 87 4.00 18.06 -6.08
N ILE A 88 3.27 16.99 -6.36
CA ILE A 88 2.87 15.97 -5.37
C ILE A 88 3.58 14.63 -5.56
N ALA A 89 4.49 14.52 -6.54
CA ALA A 89 5.08 13.25 -6.93
C ALA A 89 5.85 12.57 -5.79
N GLU A 90 6.71 13.32 -5.10
CA GLU A 90 7.48 12.81 -3.96
C GLU A 90 6.58 12.40 -2.79
N TRP A 91 5.54 13.20 -2.51
CA TRP A 91 4.57 12.90 -1.47
C TRP A 91 3.80 11.60 -1.78
N LEU A 92 3.40 11.39 -3.04
CA LEU A 92 2.76 10.16 -3.48
C LEU A 92 3.73 8.97 -3.48
N GLU A 93 5.03 9.19 -3.70
CA GLU A 93 6.05 8.16 -3.54
C GLU A 93 6.12 7.70 -2.08
N TRP A 94 6.17 8.62 -1.12
CA TRP A 94 6.12 8.29 0.31
C TRP A 94 4.82 7.58 0.70
N ALA A 95 3.67 8.03 0.19
CA ALA A 95 2.39 7.36 0.39
C ALA A 95 2.40 5.92 -0.14
N SER A 96 3.03 5.69 -1.29
CA SER A 96 3.15 4.36 -1.90
C SER A 96 4.08 3.45 -1.09
N MET A 97 5.18 4.00 -0.57
CA MET A 97 6.07 3.28 0.36
C MET A 97 5.33 2.92 1.66
N HIS A 98 4.57 3.86 2.25
CA HIS A 98 3.74 3.62 3.43
C HIS A 98 2.77 2.47 3.20
N LEU A 99 2.05 2.49 2.07
CA LEU A 99 1.10 1.45 1.69
C LEU A 99 1.78 0.08 1.63
N GLY A 100 2.94 -0.01 0.98
CA GLY A 100 3.70 -1.25 0.82
C GLY A 100 4.25 -1.79 2.14
N MET A 101 4.95 -0.94 2.89
CA MET A 101 5.53 -1.31 4.19
C MET A 101 4.46 -1.69 5.21
N THR A 102 3.33 -0.98 5.23
CA THR A 102 2.19 -1.35 6.09
C THR A 102 1.67 -2.74 5.74
N ASN A 103 1.53 -3.02 4.44
CA ASN A 103 1.07 -4.33 3.99
C ASN A 103 2.03 -5.44 4.44
N ASP A 104 3.34 -5.24 4.24
CA ASP A 104 4.39 -6.18 4.64
C ASP A 104 4.40 -6.42 6.16
N LEU A 105 4.23 -5.35 6.95
CA LEU A 105 4.18 -5.41 8.41
C LEU A 105 3.05 -6.34 8.90
N TYR A 106 1.83 -6.15 8.39
CA TYR A 106 0.68 -6.94 8.83
C TYR A 106 0.62 -8.33 8.16
N SER A 107 1.15 -8.48 6.95
CA SER A 107 1.15 -9.77 6.24
C SER A 107 2.26 -10.73 6.68
N TRP A 108 3.28 -10.24 7.38
CA TRP A 108 4.47 -11.01 7.76
C TRP A 108 4.16 -12.36 8.43
N ALA A 109 3.31 -12.38 9.46
CA ALA A 109 3.03 -13.61 10.22
C ALA A 109 2.37 -14.71 9.35
N LYS A 110 1.69 -14.32 8.27
CA LYS A 110 1.14 -15.23 7.27
C LYS A 110 2.24 -15.65 6.29
N GLU A 111 2.93 -14.68 5.69
CA GLU A 111 3.92 -14.93 4.63
C GLU A 111 5.15 -15.69 5.12
N ALA A 112 5.52 -15.53 6.39
CA ALA A 112 6.60 -16.29 7.01
C ALA A 112 6.28 -17.78 7.17
N LYS A 113 5.00 -18.16 7.20
CA LYS A 113 4.55 -19.57 7.27
C LYS A 113 4.44 -20.21 5.88
N ASP A 114 4.12 -19.41 4.87
CA ASP A 114 3.95 -19.85 3.48
C ASP A 114 5.29 -19.91 2.70
N GLN A 115 6.43 -19.92 3.40
CA GLN A 115 7.76 -19.96 2.80
C GLN A 115 7.95 -21.24 1.98
N SER A 116 8.22 -21.08 0.68
CA SER A 116 8.83 -22.14 -0.13
C SER A 116 10.35 -21.91 -0.19
N GLU A 117 11.14 -22.98 -0.21
CA GLU A 117 12.61 -22.93 -0.20
C GLU A 117 13.21 -22.21 -1.43
N GLU A 118 12.41 -22.00 -2.50
CA GLU A 118 12.92 -21.48 -3.78
C GLU A 118 12.84 -19.95 -3.93
N GLN A 119 11.95 -19.27 -3.20
CA GLN A 119 11.76 -17.80 -3.27
C GLN A 119 11.46 -17.24 -1.87
N GLY A 120 12.33 -16.35 -1.38
CA GLY A 120 12.05 -15.59 -0.16
C GLY A 120 10.75 -14.78 -0.30
N PRO A 121 10.03 -14.52 0.80
CA PRO A 121 8.78 -13.76 0.73
C PRO A 121 9.06 -12.35 0.22
N ALA A 122 8.11 -11.81 -0.56
CA ALA A 122 8.14 -10.44 -1.06
C ALA A 122 7.86 -9.44 0.07
N ASN A 123 8.66 -9.45 1.15
CA ASN A 123 8.35 -8.76 2.41
C ASN A 123 9.57 -8.03 2.98
N ALA A 124 9.42 -6.75 3.34
CA ALA A 124 10.48 -5.95 3.92
C ALA A 124 11.14 -6.56 5.16
N ILE A 125 10.39 -7.25 6.04
CA ILE A 125 10.93 -7.86 7.27
C ILE A 125 11.96 -8.94 6.93
N PHE A 126 11.71 -9.75 5.90
CA PHE A 126 12.69 -10.74 5.45
C PHE A 126 14.00 -10.10 5.01
N HIS A 127 13.93 -9.06 4.18
CA HIS A 127 15.12 -8.36 3.69
C HIS A 127 15.85 -7.61 4.81
N LEU A 128 15.15 -7.00 5.77
CA LEU A 128 15.75 -6.37 6.94
C LEU A 128 16.54 -7.38 7.80
N LYS A 129 15.97 -8.56 8.06
CA LYS A 129 16.64 -9.63 8.79
C LYS A 129 17.93 -10.07 8.08
N GLN A 130 17.88 -10.27 6.76
CA GLN A 130 19.02 -10.72 5.96
C GLN A 130 20.12 -9.64 5.85
N LEU A 131 19.76 -8.41 5.46
CA LEU A 131 20.71 -7.36 5.15
C LEU A 131 21.40 -6.78 6.39
N LEU A 132 20.68 -6.71 7.51
CA LEU A 132 21.15 -6.06 8.74
C LEU A 132 21.42 -7.06 9.87
N SER A 133 21.27 -8.36 9.63
CA SER A 133 21.42 -9.43 10.65
C SER A 133 20.55 -9.19 11.89
N LEU A 134 19.35 -8.64 11.68
CA LEU A 134 18.39 -8.35 12.75
C LEU A 134 17.62 -9.62 13.13
N ASP A 135 17.24 -9.72 14.40
CA ASP A 135 16.18 -10.63 14.77
C ASP A 135 14.82 -10.14 14.22
N GLU A 136 13.81 -11.00 14.31
CA GLU A 136 12.49 -10.67 13.77
C GLU A 136 11.84 -9.46 14.44
N ARG A 137 11.97 -9.35 15.76
CA ARG A 137 11.39 -8.24 16.51
C ARG A 137 12.05 -6.94 16.11
N GLN A 138 13.37 -6.91 16.01
CA GLN A 138 14.15 -5.76 15.57
C GLN A 138 13.78 -5.34 14.14
N ALA A 139 13.58 -6.30 13.24
CA ALA A 139 13.16 -6.01 11.86
C ALA A 139 11.73 -5.43 11.79
N VAL A 140 10.80 -5.95 12.60
CA VAL A 140 9.44 -5.42 12.74
C VAL A 140 9.47 -3.99 13.30
N GLU A 141 10.21 -3.76 14.39
CA GLU A 141 10.36 -2.44 15.01
C GLU A 141 10.98 -1.44 14.01
N MET A 142 11.99 -1.85 13.24
CA MET A 142 12.62 -1.02 12.22
C MET A 142 11.66 -0.67 11.07
N LEU A 143 10.90 -1.64 10.55
CA LEU A 143 9.90 -1.39 9.51
C LEU A 143 8.82 -0.43 10.01
N TYR A 144 8.37 -0.60 11.25
CA TYR A 144 7.40 0.29 11.86
C TYR A 144 7.93 1.72 12.00
N CYS A 145 9.18 1.89 12.44
CA CYS A 145 9.83 3.21 12.47
C CYS A 145 9.91 3.86 11.08
N MET A 146 10.18 3.08 10.02
CA MET A 146 10.19 3.60 8.65
C MET A 146 8.81 4.06 8.19
N ILE A 147 7.74 3.36 8.57
CA ILE A 147 6.35 3.78 8.31
C ILE A 147 6.08 5.12 8.98
N LEU A 148 6.38 5.24 10.28
CA LEU A 148 6.20 6.50 11.03
C LEU A 148 7.02 7.65 10.44
N GLN A 149 8.24 7.38 9.97
CA GLN A 149 9.06 8.38 9.31
C GLN A 149 8.39 8.90 8.03
N LYS A 150 7.77 8.03 7.22
CA LYS A 150 7.02 8.46 6.03
C LYS A 150 5.78 9.26 6.39
N GLU A 151 5.05 8.87 7.44
CA GLU A 151 3.92 9.66 7.94
C GLU A 151 4.36 11.08 8.36
N ALA A 152 5.47 11.20 9.08
CA ALA A 152 6.02 12.48 9.50
C ALA A 152 6.40 13.38 8.31
N LEU A 153 7.15 12.84 7.34
CA LEU A 153 7.54 13.58 6.13
C LEU A 153 6.33 14.05 5.32
N MET A 154 5.35 13.16 5.14
CA MET A 154 4.13 13.51 4.43
C MET A 154 3.32 14.58 5.17
N TYR A 155 3.27 14.54 6.50
CA TYR A 155 2.57 15.54 7.31
C TYR A 155 3.27 16.90 7.25
N GLU A 156 4.60 16.93 7.40
CA GLU A 156 5.40 18.15 7.27
C GLU A 156 5.22 18.82 5.91
N GLN A 157 5.18 18.02 4.83
CA GLN A 157 4.95 18.52 3.48
C GLN A 157 3.52 19.05 3.26
N LEU A 158 2.51 18.46 3.92
CA LEU A 158 1.15 19.03 3.89
C LEU A 158 1.12 20.40 4.58
N LEU A 159 1.79 20.54 5.72
CA LEU A 159 1.88 21.82 6.44
C LEU A 159 2.64 22.88 5.63
N SER A 160 3.70 22.52 4.90
CA SER A 160 4.40 23.48 4.06
C SER A 160 3.51 23.96 2.91
N TRP A 161 2.75 23.07 2.27
CA TRP A 161 1.81 23.47 1.20
C TRP A 161 0.68 24.38 1.71
N GLU A 162 0.15 24.14 2.91
CA GLU A 162 -0.83 25.04 3.52
C GLU A 162 -0.29 26.48 3.69
N ASN A 163 1.03 26.61 3.90
CA ASN A 163 1.68 27.91 4.09
C ASN A 163 2.20 28.55 2.79
N GLU A 164 2.59 27.75 1.80
CA GLU A 164 3.38 28.20 0.63
C GLU A 164 2.62 28.19 -0.70
N CYS A 165 1.59 27.35 -0.90
CA CYS A 165 0.97 27.25 -2.22
C CYS A 165 -0.49 26.75 -2.26
N SER A 166 -1.26 27.40 -3.14
CA SER A 166 -2.69 27.27 -3.38
C SER A 166 -3.04 26.05 -4.27
N PHE A 167 -3.09 24.86 -3.69
CA PHE A 167 -3.85 23.79 -4.33
C PHE A 167 -5.33 24.17 -4.42
N ASP A 168 -5.99 23.76 -5.50
CA ASP A 168 -7.44 23.91 -5.59
C ASP A 168 -8.15 22.92 -4.66
N ASP A 169 -9.46 23.12 -4.48
CA ASP A 169 -10.28 22.28 -3.60
C ASP A 169 -10.22 20.79 -4.00
N ASP A 170 -10.11 20.51 -5.30
CA ASP A 170 -10.02 19.15 -5.83
C ASP A 170 -8.71 18.48 -5.41
N MET A 171 -7.58 19.16 -5.53
CA MET A 171 -6.28 18.63 -5.08
C MET A 171 -6.21 18.50 -3.57
N CYS A 172 -6.72 19.46 -2.80
CA CYS A 172 -6.84 19.36 -1.35
C CYS A 172 -7.70 18.14 -0.94
N ALA A 173 -8.85 17.94 -1.60
CA ALA A 173 -9.70 16.78 -1.38
C ALA A 173 -9.01 15.47 -1.75
N PHE A 174 -8.21 15.45 -2.82
CA PHE A 174 -7.43 14.29 -3.23
C PHE A 174 -6.38 13.91 -2.18
N LEU A 175 -5.55 14.86 -1.73
CA LEU A 175 -4.52 14.62 -0.70
C LEU A 175 -5.14 14.10 0.60
N ARG A 176 -6.24 14.70 1.04
CA ARG A 176 -7.03 14.21 2.19
C ARG A 176 -7.58 12.80 1.95
N GLY A 177 -8.03 12.53 0.73
CA GLY A 177 -8.50 11.22 0.30
C GLY A 177 -7.42 10.15 0.38
N VAL A 178 -6.21 10.46 -0.09
CA VAL A 178 -5.04 9.57 0.00
C VAL A 178 -4.68 9.28 1.46
N TRP A 179 -4.62 10.32 2.30
CA TRP A 179 -4.36 10.15 3.74
C TRP A 179 -5.41 9.25 4.41
N GLY A 180 -6.69 9.47 4.11
CA GLY A 180 -7.78 8.62 4.60
C GLY A 180 -7.68 7.17 4.09
N ALA A 181 -7.14 6.96 2.88
CA ALA A 181 -6.90 5.63 2.34
C ALA A 181 -5.78 4.90 3.07
N LEU A 182 -4.68 5.58 3.39
CA LEU A 182 -3.58 5.03 4.20
C LEU A 182 -4.03 4.66 5.60
N ALA A 183 -4.69 5.58 6.32
CA ALA A 183 -5.23 5.31 7.65
C ALA A 183 -6.24 4.15 7.63
N GLY A 184 -7.13 4.14 6.64
CA GLY A 184 -8.07 3.04 6.44
C GLY A 184 -7.41 1.71 6.08
N HIS A 185 -6.25 1.73 5.41
CA HIS A 185 -5.46 0.53 5.10
C HIS A 185 -4.78 -0.04 6.33
N VAL A 186 -4.24 0.80 7.22
CA VAL A 186 -3.71 0.38 8.53
C VAL A 186 -4.82 -0.28 9.35
N LEU A 187 -5.96 0.39 9.51
CA LEU A 187 -7.08 -0.15 10.29
C LEU A 187 -7.60 -1.46 9.71
N TYR A 188 -7.78 -1.53 8.38
CA TYR A 188 -8.20 -2.76 7.72
C TYR A 188 -7.17 -3.87 7.94
N SER A 189 -5.88 -3.58 7.76
CA SER A 189 -4.83 -4.60 7.91
C SER A 189 -4.75 -5.15 9.33
N ALA A 190 -4.93 -4.30 10.34
CA ALA A 190 -4.96 -4.70 11.74
C ALA A 190 -6.18 -5.55 12.14
N THR A 191 -7.30 -5.41 11.43
CA THR A 191 -8.59 -6.00 11.84
C THR A 191 -9.09 -7.10 10.90
N CYS A 192 -8.55 -7.19 9.68
CA CYS A 192 -9.04 -8.14 8.69
C CYS A 192 -8.60 -9.57 9.01
N ALA A 193 -9.52 -10.52 8.79
CA ALA A 193 -9.24 -11.94 8.97
C ALA A 193 -8.07 -12.45 8.10
N ARG A 194 -7.76 -11.76 6.99
CA ARG A 194 -6.63 -12.08 6.10
C ARG A 194 -5.29 -12.06 6.81
N TYR A 195 -5.09 -11.16 7.78
CA TYR A 195 -3.83 -10.99 8.50
C TYR A 195 -3.94 -11.37 9.97
N ALA A 196 -4.99 -10.89 10.66
CA ALA A 196 -5.15 -11.12 12.09
C ALA A 196 -5.67 -12.54 12.44
N GLY A 197 -6.22 -13.26 11.45
CA GLY A 197 -6.80 -14.58 11.65
C GLY A 197 -7.87 -14.59 12.75
N GLU A 198 -7.97 -15.70 13.48
CA GLU A 198 -8.88 -15.85 14.62
C GLU A 198 -8.49 -14.96 15.81
N GLN A 199 -7.21 -14.60 15.96
CA GLN A 199 -6.72 -13.81 17.09
C GLN A 199 -7.18 -12.35 17.02
N GLY A 200 -7.53 -11.85 15.83
CA GLY A 200 -8.09 -10.51 15.63
C GLY A 200 -9.60 -10.42 15.78
N LYS A 201 -10.30 -11.51 16.09
CA LYS A 201 -11.77 -11.46 16.27
C LYS A 201 -12.13 -10.66 17.51
N VAL A 202 -12.83 -9.56 17.30
CA VAL A 202 -13.52 -8.85 18.38
C VAL A 202 -14.78 -9.66 18.71
N VAL A 203 -14.78 -10.31 19.87
CA VAL A 203 -15.97 -11.00 20.40
C VAL A 203 -16.83 -9.92 21.08
N PRO A 204 -18.08 -9.68 20.62
CA PRO A 204 -19.00 -8.78 21.32
C PRO A 204 -19.28 -9.36 22.72
N GLU A 205 -19.16 -8.52 23.75
CA GLU A 205 -19.64 -8.85 25.11
C GLU A 205 -21.17 -9.02 25.14
#